data_AF-A0A831SL68-F1
#
_entry.id   AF-A0A831SL68-F1
#
_cell.length_a   1.000
_cell.length_b   1.000
_cell.length_c   1.000
_cell.angle_alpha   90.00
_cell.angle_beta   90.00
_cell.angle_gamma   90.00
#
_symmetry.space_group_name_H-M   'P 1'
#
loop_
_entity.id
_entity.type
_entity.pdbx_description
1 polymer ?
#
loop_
_entity_poly.entity_id
_entity_poly.type
_entity_poly.pdbx_seq_one_letter_code
_entity_poly.pdbx_strand_id
1 'polypeptide(L)'
;MRVRNIVKKDAYYDSVTLMLVSREIKKEQGIIDAAIMMGTEENLKILKSAGLFQTSTEAGPNDLIIAIKGDEKKIDEILSRIDSYFEKTRKSKSTILPEGIQEALKILPDANLALISV
;
A
#
# COMPACT_ATOMS: atom_id res chain seq x y z
N MET A 1 -12.69 -18.28 -1.60
CA MET A 1 -12.33 -16.87 -1.82
C MET A 1 -13.31 -15.95 -1.10
N ARG A 2 -12.81 -15.13 -0.17
CA ARG A 2 -13.58 -14.15 0.63
C ARG A 2 -12.91 -12.79 0.58
N VAL A 3 -13.69 -11.73 0.84
CA VAL A 3 -13.18 -10.37 1.05
C VAL A 3 -13.17 -10.11 2.56
N ARG A 4 -12.10 -9.52 3.06
CA ARG A 4 -11.98 -9.07 4.45
C ARG A 4 -11.47 -7.63 4.49
N ASN A 5 -12.20 -6.77 5.19
CA ASN A 5 -11.81 -5.40 5.50
C ASN A 5 -11.44 -5.29 6.98
N ILE A 6 -10.26 -4.74 7.26
CA ILE A 6 -9.81 -4.36 8.62
C ILE A 6 -9.61 -2.86 8.64
N VAL A 7 -10.09 -2.21 9.71
CA VAL A 7 -9.95 -0.78 9.91
C VAL A 7 -8.97 -0.52 11.06
N LYS A 8 -7.88 0.20 10.80
CA LYS A 8 -6.98 0.71 11.85
C LYS A 8 -7.30 2.19 12.07
N LYS A 9 -7.75 2.51 13.29
CA LYS A 9 -8.07 3.89 13.72
C LYS A 9 -6.80 4.73 13.86
N ASP A 10 -6.88 6.00 13.48
CA ASP A 10 -5.84 7.02 13.66
C ASP A 10 -4.44 6.61 13.17
N ALA A 11 -4.39 5.80 12.10
CA ALA A 11 -3.15 5.30 11.53
C ALA A 11 -2.81 6.09 10.25
N TYR A 12 -1.71 6.83 10.27
CA TYR A 12 -1.28 7.64 9.13
C TYR A 12 -0.05 7.04 8.43
N TYR A 13 -0.18 6.85 7.12
CA TYR A 13 0.91 6.42 6.22
C TYR A 13 0.82 7.24 4.92
N ASP A 14 1.96 7.50 4.28
CA ASP A 14 1.97 8.12 2.96
C ASP A 14 1.38 7.18 1.88
N SER A 15 0.77 7.76 0.85
CA SER A 15 0.08 7.01 -0.21
C SER A 15 1.00 6.05 -0.97
N VAL A 16 2.29 6.38 -1.10
CA VAL A 16 3.29 5.50 -1.74
C VAL A 16 3.53 4.27 -0.89
N THR A 17 3.71 4.41 0.42
CA THR A 17 3.84 3.28 1.34
C THR A 17 2.62 2.37 1.26
N LEU A 18 1.40 2.94 1.27
CA LEU A 18 0.16 2.16 1.16
C LEU A 18 0.08 1.36 -0.16
N MET A 19 0.42 1.99 -1.27
CA MET A 19 0.47 1.35 -2.59
C MET A 19 1.48 0.20 -2.62
N LEU A 20 2.68 0.41 -2.10
CA LEU A 20 3.75 -0.60 -2.09
C LEU A 20 3.34 -1.82 -1.24
N VAL A 21 2.82 -1.59 -0.03
CA VAL A 21 2.34 -2.68 0.83
C VAL A 21 1.20 -3.46 0.14
N SER A 22 0.24 -2.76 -0.49
CA SER A 22 -0.85 -3.41 -1.24
C SER A 22 -0.30 -4.32 -2.34
N ARG A 23 0.72 -3.87 -3.08
CA ARG A 23 1.37 -4.66 -4.14
C ARG A 23 2.10 -5.88 -3.58
N GLU A 24 2.81 -5.74 -2.45
CA GLU A 24 3.50 -6.88 -1.83
C GLU A 24 2.51 -7.94 -1.35
N ILE A 25 1.41 -7.54 -0.70
CA ILE A 25 0.37 -8.48 -0.28
C ILE A 25 -0.25 -9.21 -1.47
N LYS A 26 -0.47 -8.51 -2.59
CA LYS A 26 -1.03 -9.09 -3.81
C LYS A 26 -0.15 -10.16 -4.46
N LYS A 27 1.16 -10.21 -4.15
CA LYS A 27 2.08 -11.25 -4.64
C LYS A 27 1.96 -12.57 -3.88
N GLU A 28 1.32 -12.58 -2.71
CA GLU A 28 1.18 -13.78 -1.90
C GLU A 28 0.25 -14.80 -2.58
N GLN A 29 0.70 -16.05 -2.67
CA GLN A 29 -0.12 -17.13 -3.20
C GLN A 29 -1.39 -17.30 -2.36
N GLY A 30 -2.55 -17.37 -3.03
CA GLY A 30 -3.86 -17.42 -2.37
C GLY A 30 -4.52 -16.06 -2.16
N ILE A 31 -3.85 -14.95 -2.54
CA ILE A 31 -4.46 -13.63 -2.66
C ILE A 31 -4.83 -13.33 -4.11
N ILE A 32 -6.07 -12.89 -4.33
CA ILE A 32 -6.57 -12.43 -5.62
C ILE A 32 -6.29 -10.94 -5.78
N ASP A 33 -6.63 -10.16 -4.75
CA ASP A 33 -6.45 -8.71 -4.78
C ASP A 33 -6.33 -8.13 -3.38
N ALA A 34 -5.64 -7.02 -3.27
CA ALA A 34 -5.44 -6.32 -2.01
C ALA A 34 -5.29 -4.82 -2.25
N ALA A 35 -5.92 -4.03 -1.40
CA ALA A 35 -5.81 -2.59 -1.43
C ALA A 35 -5.81 -2.03 0.00
N ILE A 36 -4.85 -1.13 0.26
CA ILE A 36 -4.75 -0.39 1.51
C ILE A 36 -4.89 1.09 1.20
N MET A 37 -5.83 1.75 1.86
CA MET A 37 -6.12 3.16 1.63
C MET A 37 -6.79 3.82 2.84
N MET A 38 -6.72 5.14 2.91
CA MET A 38 -7.46 5.93 3.90
C MET A 38 -8.97 5.84 3.63
N GLY A 39 -9.81 5.90 4.67
CA GLY A 39 -11.26 5.80 4.60
C GLY A 39 -11.97 7.05 4.08
N THR A 40 -11.37 7.78 3.14
CA THR A 40 -12.04 8.90 2.47
C THR A 40 -13.15 8.40 1.54
N GLU A 41 -14.16 9.22 1.27
CA GLU A 41 -15.29 8.83 0.41
C GLU A 41 -14.85 8.34 -0.97
N GLU A 42 -13.85 8.99 -1.56
CA GLU A 42 -13.34 8.62 -2.89
C GLU A 42 -12.67 7.25 -2.87
N ASN A 43 -11.85 6.99 -1.85
CA ASN A 43 -11.22 5.69 -1.65
C ASN A 43 -12.24 4.57 -1.42
N LEU A 44 -13.33 4.85 -0.68
CA LEU A 44 -14.43 3.90 -0.50
C LEU A 44 -15.10 3.53 -1.83
N LYS A 45 -15.28 4.48 -2.76
CA LYS A 45 -15.81 4.19 -4.11
C LYS A 45 -14.86 3.31 -4.92
N ILE A 46 -13.55 3.55 -4.80
CA ILE A 46 -12.52 2.72 -5.43
C ILE A 46 -12.61 1.28 -4.92
N LEU A 47 -12.67 1.06 -3.60
CA LEU A 47 -12.81 -0.27 -3.01
C LEU A 47 -14.09 -0.98 -3.46
N LYS A 48 -15.22 -0.26 -3.54
CA LYS A 48 -16.49 -0.79 -4.03
C LYS A 48 -16.38 -1.25 -5.48
N SER A 49 -15.81 -0.40 -6.34
CA SER A 49 -15.64 -0.69 -7.77
C SER A 49 -14.68 -1.86 -8.02
N ALA A 50 -13.68 -2.03 -7.16
CA ALA A 50 -12.76 -3.17 -7.19
C ALA A 50 -13.34 -4.47 -6.60
N GLY A 51 -14.55 -4.44 -6.03
CA GLY A 51 -15.14 -5.59 -5.33
C GLY A 51 -14.37 -5.99 -4.05
N LEU A 52 -13.73 -5.00 -3.40
CA LEU A 52 -12.92 -5.14 -2.19
C LEU A 52 -13.58 -4.50 -0.95
N PHE A 53 -14.75 -3.90 -1.08
CA PHE A 53 -15.46 -3.27 0.02
C PHE A 53 -16.54 -4.19 0.61
N GLN A 54 -16.48 -4.41 1.92
CA GLN A 54 -17.60 -4.98 2.68
C GLN A 54 -18.50 -3.86 3.22
N THR A 55 -19.81 -4.01 3.05
CA THR A 55 -20.81 -3.03 3.52
C THR A 55 -20.79 -2.78 5.04
N SER A 56 -20.28 -3.73 5.82
CA SER A 56 -20.08 -3.60 7.27
C SER A 56 -18.80 -2.83 7.66
N THR A 57 -18.03 -2.31 6.69
CA THR A 57 -16.79 -1.59 6.95
C THR A 57 -17.11 -0.15 7.37
N GLU A 58 -16.82 0.18 8.62
CA GLU A 58 -16.99 1.54 9.17
C GLU A 58 -15.62 2.21 9.34
N ALA A 59 -15.32 3.17 8.46
CA ALA A 59 -14.06 3.90 8.45
C ALA A 59 -14.29 5.37 8.07
N GLY A 60 -13.65 6.27 8.80
CA GLY A 60 -13.60 7.69 8.50
C GLY A 60 -12.36 8.08 7.68
N PRO A 61 -12.24 9.36 7.28
CA PRO A 61 -11.13 9.86 6.45
C PRO A 61 -9.73 9.64 7.04
N ASN A 62 -9.62 9.57 8.37
CA ASN A 62 -8.35 9.35 9.08
C ASN A 62 -8.05 7.88 9.38
N ASP A 63 -8.98 6.98 9.04
CA ASP A 63 -8.83 5.56 9.30
C ASP A 63 -8.18 4.87 8.13
N LEU A 64 -7.32 3.89 8.41
CA LEU A 64 -6.73 3.06 7.39
C LEU A 64 -7.60 1.82 7.16
N ILE A 65 -7.98 1.57 5.91
CA ILE A 65 -8.69 0.36 5.49
C ILE A 65 -7.71 -0.57 4.81
N ILE A 66 -7.63 -1.79 5.32
CA ILE A 66 -6.88 -2.90 4.73
C ILE A 66 -7.90 -3.88 4.15
N ALA A 67 -8.04 -3.90 2.83
CA ALA A 67 -8.98 -4.75 2.13
C ALA A 67 -8.24 -5.85 1.37
N ILE A 68 -8.57 -7.11 1.67
CA ILE A 68 -7.91 -8.28 1.06
C ILE A 68 -8.96 -9.26 0.56
N LYS A 69 -8.81 -9.72 -0.69
CA LYS A 69 -9.61 -10.78 -1.30
C LYS A 69 -8.73 -12.00 -1.56
N GLY A 70 -9.09 -13.13 -1.01
CA GLY A 70 -8.23 -14.32 -1.04
C GLY A 70 -8.81 -15.53 -0.31
N ASP A 71 -7.97 -16.53 -0.13
CA ASP A 71 -8.24 -17.68 0.73
C ASP A 71 -8.23 -17.26 2.20
N GLU A 72 -9.23 -17.71 2.95
CA GLU A 72 -9.47 -17.25 4.32
C GLU A 72 -8.26 -17.47 5.24
N LYS A 73 -7.67 -18.67 5.21
CA LYS A 73 -6.45 -18.98 5.97
C LYS A 73 -5.28 -18.06 5.60
N LYS A 74 -5.16 -17.70 4.32
CA LYS A 74 -4.07 -16.85 3.84
C LYS A 74 -4.27 -15.39 4.22
N ILE A 75 -5.52 -14.92 4.19
CA ILE A 75 -5.89 -13.60 4.70
C ILE A 75 -5.50 -13.48 6.18
N ASP A 76 -5.86 -14.45 7.00
CA ASP A 76 -5.52 -14.45 8.43
C ASP A 76 -4.00 -14.43 8.66
N GLU A 77 -3.26 -15.26 7.92
CA GLU A 77 -1.79 -15.26 7.94
C GLU A 77 -1.20 -13.89 7.60
N ILE A 78 -1.68 -13.24 6.53
CA ILE A 78 -1.21 -11.90 6.13
C ILE A 78 -1.55 -10.86 7.19
N LEU A 79 -2.76 -10.87 7.73
CA LEU A 79 -3.18 -9.92 8.76
C LEU A 79 -2.33 -10.05 10.03
N SER A 80 -1.96 -11.26 10.43
CA SER A 80 -1.09 -11.50 11.60
C SER A 80 0.32 -10.91 11.45
N ARG A 81 0.80 -10.72 10.22
CA ARG A 81 2.14 -10.19 9.91
C ARG A 81 2.09 -8.87 9.15
N ILE A 82 0.98 -8.16 9.21
CA ILE A 82 0.74 -6.94 8.42
C ILE A 82 1.77 -5.85 8.70
N ASP A 83 2.17 -5.70 9.96
CA ASP A 83 3.13 -4.69 10.38
C ASP A 83 4.53 -4.93 9.76
N SER A 84 4.89 -6.20 9.50
CA SER A 84 6.15 -6.53 8.82
C SER A 84 6.21 -6.03 7.37
N TYR A 85 5.07 -5.92 6.68
CA TYR A 85 5.04 -5.34 5.33
C TYR A 85 5.29 -3.82 5.38
N PHE A 86 4.73 -3.14 6.37
CA PHE A 86 4.98 -1.72 6.59
C PHE A 86 6.45 -1.46 6.95
N GLU A 87 7.06 -2.28 7.80
CA GLU A 87 8.48 -2.18 8.14
C GLU A 87 9.41 -2.44 6.94
N LYS A 88 9.14 -3.49 6.14
CA LYS A 88 9.92 -3.79 4.94
C LYS A 88 9.89 -2.64 3.93
N THR A 89 8.74 -2.02 3.76
CA THR A 89 8.58 -0.88 2.84
C THR A 89 9.38 0.35 3.32
N ARG A 90 9.43 0.59 4.64
CA ARG A 90 10.29 1.65 5.21
C ARG A 90 11.78 1.38 4.99
N LYS A 91 12.23 0.14 5.14
CA LYS A 91 13.62 -0.25 4.84
C LYS A 91 13.95 -0.18 3.35
N SER A 92 13.00 -0.50 2.47
CA SER A 92 13.19 -0.32 1.02
C SER A 92 13.34 1.14 0.59
N LYS A 93 12.85 2.11 1.37
CA LYS A 93 13.08 3.55 1.12
C LYS A 93 14.51 3.99 1.47
N SER A 94 15.35 3.14 2.07
CA SER A 94 16.75 3.47 2.36
C SER A 94 17.68 3.28 1.15
N THR A 95 17.16 3.39 -0.08
CA THR A 95 18.01 3.63 -1.24
C THR A 95 18.72 4.96 -1.00
N ILE A 96 20.05 4.97 -1.09
CA ILE A 96 20.84 6.20 -1.00
C ILE A 96 20.36 7.13 -2.12
N LEU A 97 19.55 8.12 -1.76
CA LEU A 97 19.09 9.13 -2.68
C LEU A 97 20.23 10.16 -2.79
N PRO A 98 20.64 10.54 -4.01
CA PRO A 98 21.60 11.61 -4.17
C PRO A 98 21.04 12.91 -3.58
N GLU A 99 21.84 13.64 -2.82
CA GLU A 99 21.44 14.90 -2.17
C GLU A 99 21.31 16.06 -3.19
N GLY A 100 21.74 15.83 -4.44
CA GLY A 100 21.58 16.78 -5.53
C GLY A 100 21.98 16.23 -6.89
N ILE A 101 21.81 17.07 -7.92
CA ILE A 101 22.05 16.70 -9.33
C ILE A 101 23.49 16.22 -9.55
N GLN A 102 24.48 16.84 -8.91
CA GLN A 102 25.88 16.45 -9.07
C GLN A 102 26.15 15.03 -8.56
N GLU A 103 25.51 14.63 -7.47
CA GLU A 103 25.66 13.27 -6.94
C GLU A 103 24.85 12.26 -7.75
N ALA A 104 23.66 12.66 -8.24
CA ALA A 104 22.85 11.83 -9.14
C ALA A 104 23.61 11.49 -10.43
N LEU A 105 24.34 12.45 -11.00
CA LEU A 105 25.17 12.24 -12.19
C LEU A 105 26.39 11.35 -11.93
N LYS A 106 26.88 11.23 -10.68
CA LYS A 106 27.91 10.24 -10.35
C LYS A 106 27.33 8.82 -10.28
N ILE A 107 26.08 8.68 -9.83
CA ILE A 107 25.39 7.39 -9.71
C ILE A 107 24.93 6.89 -11.09
N LEU A 108 24.42 7.78 -11.94
CA LEU A 108 23.96 7.45 -13.29
C LEU A 108 24.51 8.47 -14.32
N PRO A 109 25.78 8.32 -14.74
CA PRO A 109 26.45 9.27 -15.65
C PRO A 109 25.79 9.39 -17.02
N ASP A 110 25.18 8.31 -17.50
CA ASP A 110 24.56 8.24 -18.83
C ASP A 110 23.07 8.63 -18.84
N ALA A 111 22.57 9.25 -17.76
CA ALA A 111 21.19 9.70 -17.68
C ALA A 111 20.87 10.72 -18.79
N ASN A 112 19.86 10.44 -19.60
CA ASN A 112 19.44 11.27 -20.74
C ASN A 112 17.99 11.78 -20.63
N LEU A 113 17.36 11.60 -19.47
CA LEU A 113 15.98 12.00 -19.19
C LEU A 113 15.93 12.77 -17.86
N ALA A 114 15.17 13.87 -17.83
CA ALA A 114 14.83 14.60 -16.62
C ALA A 114 13.31 14.79 -16.52
N LEU A 115 12.76 14.64 -15.31
CA LEU A 115 11.36 14.94 -14.98
C LEU A 115 11.30 16.20 -14.12
N ILE A 116 10.51 17.19 -14.54
CA ILE A 116 10.32 18.45 -13.81
C ILE A 116 8.85 18.52 -13.40
N SER A 117 8.60 18.65 -12.09
CA SER A 117 7.26 18.88 -11.53
C SER A 117 7.23 20.30 -10.96
N VAL A 118 6.22 21.08 -11.38
CA VAL A 118 5.96 22.47 -10.96
C VAL A 118 4.65 22.56 -10.18
#